data_AF-A0A1F6CPT9-F1
#
_entry.id   AF-A0A1F6CPT9-F1
#
_cell.length_a   1.000
_cell.length_b   1.000
_cell.length_c   1.000
_cell.angle_alpha   90.00
_cell.angle_beta   90.00
_cell.angle_gamma   90.00
#
_symmetry.space_group_name_H-M   'P 1'
#
loop_
_entity.id
_entity.type
_entity.pdbx_description
1 polymer ?
#
loop_
_entity_poly.entity_id
_entity_poly.type
_entity_poly.pdbx_seq_one_letter_code
_entity_poly.pdbx_strand_id
1 'polypeptide(L)'
;MKGLKEGGGSLDKKAQEIASQERLVRDHKRMLEDFEKDITEIAAGVELTQDSISREDEIAEALLAEGKIDVEFAKIIGRSQLLQASSIEDTNVRLQELRHFAELLETAITEEEARLTELLEQYSGGKRQ
;
A
#
# COMPACT_ATOMS: atom_id res chain seq x y z
N MET A 1 -4.50 9.10 61.55
CA MET A 1 -3.55 9.48 60.48
C MET A 1 -3.97 8.79 59.19
N LYS A 2 -4.59 9.50 58.25
CA LYS A 2 -4.89 8.99 56.90
C LYS A 2 -3.74 9.42 55.98
N GLY A 3 -2.79 8.51 55.76
CA GLY A 3 -1.65 8.71 54.88
C GLY A 3 -2.02 8.41 53.44
N LEU A 4 -1.93 9.46 52.62
CA LEU A 4 -1.90 9.53 51.17
C LEU A 4 -1.46 8.23 50.46
N LYS A 5 -2.34 7.68 49.62
CA LYS A 5 -2.02 6.69 48.58
C LYS A 5 -2.74 7.06 47.28
N GLU A 6 -2.32 8.13 46.60
CA GLU A 6 -2.87 8.45 45.27
C GLU A 6 -1.83 8.83 44.21
N GLY A 7 -0.53 8.70 44.48
CA GLY A 7 0.51 9.09 43.52
C GLY A 7 0.87 8.06 42.43
N GLY A 8 0.54 6.77 42.60
CA GLY A 8 1.06 5.69 41.74
C GLY A 8 0.25 5.38 40.47
N GLY A 9 -1.06 5.61 40.48
CA GLY A 9 -1.95 5.10 39.43
C GLY A 9 -1.99 5.90 38.11
N SER A 10 -1.50 7.15 38.11
CA SER A 10 -1.57 8.04 36.93
C SER A 10 -0.38 7.85 35.98
N LEU A 11 0.82 7.67 36.53
CA LEU A 11 2.05 7.45 35.76
C LEU A 11 2.06 6.07 35.08
N ASP A 12 1.55 5.04 35.77
CA ASP A 12 1.45 3.69 35.21
C ASP A 12 0.46 3.64 34.03
N LYS A 13 -0.64 4.40 34.10
CA LYS A 13 -1.60 4.51 32.98
C LYS A 13 -1.00 5.24 31.78
N LYS A 14 -0.26 6.33 31.98
CA LYS A 14 0.42 7.04 30.89
C LYS A 14 1.49 6.18 30.21
N ALA A 15 2.25 5.41 30.98
CA ALA A 15 3.23 4.48 30.42
C ALA A 15 2.56 3.37 29.58
N GLN A 16 1.41 2.87 30.03
CA GLN A 16 0.61 1.91 29.26
C GLN A 16 0.04 2.52 27.97
N GLU A 17 -0.44 3.77 28.02
CA GLU A 17 -0.95 4.48 26.83
C GLU A 17 0.16 4.69 25.79
N ILE A 18 1.36 5.13 26.22
CA ILE A 18 2.53 5.27 25.34
C ILE A 18 2.87 3.93 24.68
N ALA A 19 3.00 2.86 25.46
CA ALA A 19 3.34 1.54 24.92
C ALA A 19 2.26 1.00 23.95
N SER A 20 0.99 1.33 24.19
CA SER A 20 -0.10 1.00 23.27
C SER A 20 0.01 1.80 21.97
N GLN A 21 0.29 3.09 22.06
CA GLN A 21 0.44 3.98 20.90
C GLN A 21 1.67 3.61 20.06
N GLU A 22 2.80 3.29 20.68
CA GLU A 22 4.01 2.80 20.01
C GLU A 22 3.75 1.50 19.23
N ARG A 23 2.93 0.61 19.80
CA ARG A 23 2.56 -0.63 19.12
C ARG A 23 1.68 -0.34 17.91
N LEU A 24 0.70 0.54 18.04
CA LEU A 24 -0.23 0.89 16.97
C LEU A 24 0.51 1.53 15.78
N VAL A 25 1.40 2.50 16.04
CA VAL A 25 2.28 3.09 15.02
C VAL A 25 3.12 2.03 14.32
N ARG A 26 3.71 1.10 15.07
CA ARG A 26 4.52 0.02 14.48
C ARG A 26 3.70 -0.91 13.60
N ASP A 27 2.52 -1.30 14.04
CA ASP A 27 1.64 -2.21 13.31
C ASP A 27 1.12 -1.55 12.03
N HIS A 28 0.74 -0.26 12.08
CA HIS A 28 0.37 0.51 10.90
C HIS A 28 1.53 0.69 9.91
N LYS A 29 2.74 0.98 10.38
CA LYS A 29 3.92 1.06 9.51
C LYS A 29 4.19 -0.25 8.78
N ARG A 30 4.09 -1.37 9.48
CA ARG A 30 4.25 -2.70 8.86
C ARG A 30 3.18 -2.95 7.80
N MET A 31 1.93 -2.58 8.07
CA MET A 31 0.85 -2.69 7.09
C MET A 31 1.09 -1.80 5.86
N LEU A 32 1.65 -0.61 6.05
CA LEU A 32 2.04 0.28 4.95
C LEU A 32 3.14 -0.35 4.09
N GLU A 33 4.18 -0.92 4.70
CA GLU A 33 5.25 -1.64 3.99
C GLU A 33 4.70 -2.81 3.14
N ASP A 34 3.75 -3.56 3.69
CA ASP A 34 3.08 -4.65 2.97
C ASP A 34 2.27 -4.11 1.77
N PHE A 35 1.53 -3.00 1.93
CA PHE A 35 0.81 -2.37 0.82
C PHE A 35 1.74 -1.83 -0.27
N GLU A 36 2.83 -1.16 0.09
CA GLU A 36 3.80 -0.62 -0.87
C GLU A 36 4.45 -1.73 -1.69
N LYS A 37 4.73 -2.87 -1.05
CA LYS A 37 5.22 -4.06 -1.71
C LYS A 37 4.20 -4.61 -2.70
N ASP A 38 2.95 -4.80 -2.28
CA ASP A 38 1.87 -5.30 -3.15
C ASP A 38 1.65 -4.37 -4.35
N ILE A 39 1.64 -3.04 -4.13
CA ILE A 39 1.53 -2.03 -5.19
C ILE A 39 2.67 -2.19 -6.20
N THR A 40 3.90 -2.39 -5.73
CA THR A 40 5.08 -2.55 -6.59
C THR A 40 4.99 -3.83 -7.43
N GLU A 41 4.64 -4.96 -6.81
CA GLU A 41 4.51 -6.25 -7.49
C GLU A 41 3.40 -6.22 -8.55
N ILE A 42 2.25 -5.65 -8.22
CA ILE A 42 1.12 -5.53 -9.15
C ILE A 42 1.46 -4.57 -10.30
N ALA A 43 2.08 -3.42 -10.02
CA ALA A 43 2.47 -2.46 -11.06
C ALA A 43 3.46 -3.09 -12.06
N ALA A 44 4.46 -3.83 -11.56
CA ALA A 44 5.38 -4.56 -12.43
C ALA A 44 4.66 -5.62 -13.31
N GLY A 45 3.66 -6.31 -12.76
CA GLY A 45 2.82 -7.24 -13.52
C GLY A 45 2.03 -6.56 -14.65
N VAL A 46 1.52 -5.36 -14.41
CA VAL A 46 0.84 -4.55 -15.43
C VAL A 46 1.81 -4.16 -16.55
N GLU A 47 2.99 -3.65 -16.22
CA GLU A 47 4.02 -3.26 -17.20
C GLU A 47 4.42 -4.46 -18.09
N LEU A 48 4.70 -5.62 -17.48
CA LEU A 48 5.03 -6.84 -18.23
C LEU A 48 3.92 -7.28 -19.19
N THR A 49 2.66 -7.11 -18.79
CA THR A 49 1.52 -7.47 -19.64
C THR A 49 1.39 -6.51 -20.81
N GLN A 50 1.59 -5.21 -20.59
CA GLN A 50 1.59 -4.19 -21.66
C GLN A 50 2.73 -4.41 -22.67
N ASP A 51 3.93 -4.77 -22.19
CA ASP A 51 5.06 -5.12 -23.04
C ASP A 51 4.77 -6.37 -23.88
N SER A 52 4.12 -7.38 -23.29
CA SER A 52 3.70 -8.58 -24.02
C SER A 52 2.73 -8.25 -25.14
N ILE A 53 1.71 -7.41 -24.87
CA ILE A 53 0.74 -6.97 -25.87
C ILE A 53 1.45 -6.27 -27.03
N SER A 54 2.34 -5.31 -26.73
CA SER A 54 3.10 -4.56 -27.73
C SER A 54 3.95 -5.48 -28.62
N ARG A 55 4.60 -6.48 -28.01
CA ARG A 55 5.42 -7.45 -28.74
C ARG A 55 4.58 -8.41 -29.59
N GLU A 56 3.42 -8.83 -29.09
CA GLU A 56 2.48 -9.65 -29.84
C GLU A 56 1.97 -8.91 -31.09
N ASP A 57 1.72 -7.60 -30.98
CA ASP A 57 1.34 -6.75 -32.11
C ASP A 57 2.45 -6.69 -33.17
N GLU A 58 3.69 -6.38 -32.79
CA GLU A 58 4.84 -6.34 -33.71
C GLU A 58 5.02 -7.68 -34.46
N ILE A 59 4.88 -8.80 -33.75
CA ILE A 59 5.00 -10.14 -34.35
C ILE A 59 3.83 -10.40 -35.29
N ALA A 60 2.59 -10.09 -34.89
CA ALA A 60 1.41 -10.31 -35.71
C ALA A 60 1.47 -9.49 -37.00
N GLU A 61 1.88 -8.21 -36.93
CA GLU A 61 2.06 -7.34 -38.09
C GLU A 61 3.11 -7.90 -39.06
N ALA A 62 4.26 -8.34 -38.54
CA ALA A 62 5.32 -8.94 -39.36
C ALA A 62 4.85 -10.23 -40.05
N LEU A 63 4.19 -11.13 -39.31
CA LEU A 63 3.69 -12.39 -39.86
C LEU A 63 2.59 -12.17 -40.91
N LEU A 64 1.73 -11.18 -40.71
CA LEU A 64 0.68 -10.83 -41.66
C LEU A 64 1.28 -10.25 -42.95
N ALA A 65 2.29 -9.37 -42.84
CA ALA A 65 3.00 -8.80 -43.98
C ALA A 65 3.74 -9.87 -44.81
N GLU A 66 4.27 -10.90 -44.15
CA GLU A 66 4.93 -12.05 -44.80
C GLU A 66 3.93 -13.10 -45.35
N GLY A 67 2.63 -12.91 -45.13
CA GLY A 67 1.59 -13.86 -45.54
C GLY A 67 1.65 -15.20 -44.78
N LYS A 68 2.33 -15.23 -43.63
CA LYS A 68 2.46 -16.42 -42.77
C LYS A 68 1.22 -16.67 -41.93
N ILE A 69 0.44 -15.62 -41.67
CA ILE A 69 -0.88 -15.68 -41.06
C ILE A 69 -1.88 -14.95 -41.94
N ASP A 70 -3.15 -15.32 -41.84
CA ASP A 70 -4.23 -14.60 -42.50
C ASP A 70 -4.88 -13.58 -41.56
N VAL A 71 -5.82 -12.82 -42.13
CA VAL A 71 -6.56 -11.77 -41.42
C VAL A 71 -7.43 -12.34 -40.28
N GLU A 72 -7.93 -13.57 -40.40
CA GLU A 72 -8.74 -14.18 -39.34
C GLU A 72 -7.89 -14.57 -38.14
N PHE A 73 -6.67 -15.06 -38.37
CA PHE A 73 -5.72 -15.33 -37.30
C PHE A 73 -5.28 -14.03 -36.60
N ALA A 74 -5.01 -12.96 -37.37
CA ALA A 74 -4.72 -11.63 -36.79
C ALA A 74 -5.88 -11.11 -35.92
N LYS A 75 -7.13 -11.34 -36.31
CA LYS A 75 -8.31 -10.99 -35.49
C LYS A 75 -8.37 -11.78 -34.17
N ILE A 76 -7.91 -13.02 -34.14
CA ILE A 76 -7.85 -13.82 -32.91
C ILE A 76 -6.82 -13.23 -31.95
N ILE A 77 -5.63 -12.86 -32.45
CA ILE A 77 -4.60 -12.18 -31.65
C ILE A 77 -5.15 -10.87 -31.07
N GLY A 78 -5.76 -10.03 -31.91
CA GLY A 78 -6.39 -8.78 -31.48
C GLY A 78 -7.43 -8.97 -30.37
N ARG A 79 -8.25 -10.04 -30.43
CA ARG A 79 -9.21 -10.36 -29.36
C ARG A 79 -8.53 -10.79 -28.06
N SER A 80 -7.43 -11.54 -28.14
CA SER A 80 -6.64 -11.94 -26.97
C SER A 80 -6.03 -10.71 -26.28
N GLN A 81 -5.46 -9.80 -27.05
CA GLN A 81 -4.88 -8.55 -26.54
C GLN A 81 -5.94 -7.64 -25.90
N LEU A 82 -7.14 -7.55 -26.49
CA LEU A 82 -8.25 -6.81 -25.88
C LEU A 82 -8.65 -7.38 -24.51
N LEU A 83 -8.63 -8.70 -24.34
CA LEU A 83 -8.90 -9.34 -23.05
C LEU A 83 -7.80 -9.01 -22.02
N GLN A 84 -6.54 -9.05 -22.43
CA GLN A 84 -5.41 -8.67 -21.57
C GLN A 84 -5.47 -7.18 -21.19
N ALA A 85 -5.79 -6.29 -22.14
CA ALA A 85 -5.95 -4.87 -21.89
C ALA A 85 -7.10 -4.56 -20.91
N SER A 86 -8.24 -5.25 -21.04
CA SER A 86 -9.34 -5.15 -20.08
C SER A 86 -8.90 -5.60 -18.68
N SER A 87 -8.12 -6.67 -18.58
CA SER A 87 -7.57 -7.13 -17.29
C SER A 87 -6.60 -6.11 -16.68
N ILE A 88 -5.83 -5.40 -17.51
CA ILE A 88 -4.95 -4.31 -17.05
C ILE A 88 -5.79 -3.15 -16.50
N GLU A 89 -6.88 -2.77 -17.16
CA GLU A 89 -7.77 -1.70 -16.70
C GLU A 89 -8.37 -2.02 -15.32
N ASP A 90 -8.91 -3.23 -15.14
CA ASP A 90 -9.41 -3.70 -13.84
C ASP A 90 -8.31 -3.71 -12.76
N THR A 91 -7.09 -4.08 -13.14
CA THR A 91 -5.93 -4.10 -12.24
C THR A 91 -5.50 -2.67 -11.86
N ASN A 92 -5.55 -1.73 -12.79
CA ASN A 92 -5.23 -0.33 -12.55
C ASN A 92 -6.22 0.32 -11.57
N VAL A 93 -7.52 -0.03 -11.65
CA VAL A 93 -8.51 0.41 -10.65
C VAL A 93 -8.13 -0.08 -9.25
N ARG A 94 -7.77 -1.36 -9.11
CA ARG A 94 -7.31 -1.91 -7.81
C ARG A 94 -6.02 -1.27 -7.31
N LEU A 95 -5.08 -0.96 -8.21
CA LEU A 95 -3.86 -0.24 -7.87
C LEU A 95 -4.16 1.17 -7.32
N GLN A 96 -5.13 1.87 -7.91
CA GLN A 96 -5.56 3.18 -7.42
C GLN A 96 -6.18 3.08 -6.02
N GLU A 97 -7.02 2.07 -5.79
CA GLU A 97 -7.60 1.81 -4.47
C GLU A 97 -6.52 1.51 -3.42
N LEU A 98 -5.55 0.63 -3.74
CA LEU A 98 -4.43 0.31 -2.84
C LEU A 98 -3.58 1.53 -2.52
N ARG A 99 -3.26 2.36 -3.52
CA ARG A 99 -2.52 3.62 -3.32
C ARG A 99 -3.28 4.56 -2.40
N HIS A 100 -4.60 4.70 -2.62
CA HIS A 100 -5.42 5.53 -1.77
C HIS A 100 -5.45 5.03 -0.32
N PHE A 101 -5.54 3.72 -0.10
CA PHE A 101 -5.46 3.15 1.24
C PHE A 101 -4.08 3.39 1.89
N ALA A 102 -3.00 3.26 1.13
CA ALA A 102 -1.64 3.55 1.62
C ALA A 102 -1.51 5.03 2.04
N GLU A 103 -2.03 5.98 1.25
CA GLU A 103 -2.05 7.42 1.60
C GLU A 103 -2.83 7.71 2.88
N LEU A 104 -4.00 7.08 3.05
CA LEU A 104 -4.80 7.20 4.27
C LEU A 104 -4.05 6.64 5.49
N LEU A 105 -3.36 5.51 5.31
CA LEU A 105 -2.59 4.86 6.36
C LEU A 105 -1.35 5.68 6.74
N GLU A 106 -0.64 6.26 5.78
CA GLU A 106 0.48 7.18 6.02
C GLU A 106 0.03 8.42 6.81
N THR A 107 -1.13 8.97 6.46
CA THR A 107 -1.74 10.09 7.20
C THR A 107 -2.04 9.68 8.65
N ALA A 108 -2.66 8.52 8.86
CA ALA A 108 -2.95 8.01 10.20
C ALA A 108 -1.67 7.77 11.03
N ILE A 109 -0.62 7.20 10.42
CA ILE A 109 0.68 7.02 11.08
C ILE A 109 1.24 8.37 11.52
N THR A 110 1.19 9.38 10.65
CA THR A 110 1.70 10.73 10.95
C THR A 110 0.97 11.34 12.15
N GLU A 111 -0.36 11.25 12.18
CA GLU A 111 -1.18 11.73 13.30
C GLU A 111 -0.85 10.99 14.61
N GLU A 112 -0.67 9.67 14.53
CA GLU A 112 -0.33 8.85 15.68
C GLU A 112 1.08 9.08 16.22
N GLU A 113 2.05 9.34 15.35
CA GLU A 113 3.41 9.74 15.75
C GLU A 113 3.43 11.11 16.42
N ALA A 114 2.64 12.06 15.92
CA ALA A 114 2.46 13.35 16.56
C ALA A 114 1.88 13.19 17.97
N ARG A 115 0.81 12.39 18.11
CA ARG A 115 0.20 12.09 19.40
C ARG A 115 1.17 11.38 20.35
N LEU A 116 1.95 10.41 19.85
CA LEU A 116 2.97 9.73 20.65
C LEU A 116 4.03 10.71 21.16
N THR A 117 4.45 11.66 20.32
CA THR A 117 5.40 12.71 20.69
C THR A 117 4.85 13.56 21.83
N GLU A 118 3.60 14.01 21.73
CA GLU A 118 2.94 14.76 22.81
C GLU A 118 2.84 13.96 24.12
N LEU A 119 2.50 12.67 24.05
CA LEU A 119 2.42 11.79 25.22
C LEU A 119 3.79 11.64 25.91
N LEU A 120 4.86 11.49 25.12
CA LEU A 120 6.24 11.39 25.63
C LEU A 120 6.70 12.69 26.30
N GLU A 121 6.39 13.85 25.72
CA GLU A 121 6.67 15.16 26.32
C GLU A 121 5.94 15.33 27.66
N GLN A 122 4.66 15.00 27.72
CA GLN A 122 3.88 15.07 28.97
C GLN A 122 4.39 14.10 30.04
N TYR A 123 4.80 12.89 29.65
CA TYR A 123 5.35 11.90 30.57
C TYR A 123 6.72 12.32 31.12
N SER A 124 7.58 12.93 30.30
CA SER A 124 8.89 13.44 30.73
C SER A 124 8.80 14.70 31.59
N GLY A 125 7.85 15.61 31.31
CA GLY A 125 7.56 16.79 32.14
C GLY A 125 6.97 16.43 33.51
N GLY A 126 6.14 15.39 33.57
CA GLY A 126 5.56 14.89 34.82
C GLY A 126 6.54 14.16 35.76
N LYS A 127 7.73 13.78 35.28
CA LYS A 127 8.80 13.17 36.11
C LYS A 127 9.69 14.18 36.83
N ARG A 128 9.57 15.49 36.53
CA ARG A 128 10.39 16.56 37.12
C ARG A 128 9.73 17.32 38.29
N GLN A 129 8.54 16.92 38.72
CA GLN A 129 7.83 17.46 39.89
C GLN A 129 7.73 16.40 40.98
#